data_AF-A0A975DLH9-F1
#
_entry.id   AF-A0A975DLH9-F1
#
_cell.length_a   1.000
_cell.length_b   1.000
_cell.length_c   1.000
_cell.angle_alpha   90.00
_cell.angle_beta   90.00
_cell.angle_gamma   90.00
#
_symmetry.space_group_name_H-M   'P 1'
#
loop_
_entity.id
_entity.type
_entity.pdbx_description
1 polymer ?
#
loop_
_entity_poly.entity_id
_entity_poly.type
_entity_poly.pdbx_seq_one_letter_code
_entity_poly.pdbx_strand_id
1 'polypeptide(L)' 'MAKEKKEPPREDGVVLTEEQAKRRRARNIAIAAVLGFLVVLFYVVTIVKLGPNVLNRPL' A
#
# COMPACT_ATOMS: atom_id res chain seq x y z
N MET A 1 35.91 -18.20 36.19
CA MET A 1 34.58 -18.02 35.59
C MET A 1 34.61 -16.78 34.71
N ALA A 2 34.97 -16.93 33.44
CA ALA A 2 35.00 -15.84 32.47
C ALA A 2 33.66 -15.78 31.74
N LYS A 3 33.02 -14.61 31.74
CA LYS A 3 31.70 -14.38 31.14
C LYS A 3 31.75 -14.59 29.63
N GLU A 4 30.98 -15.55 29.13
CA GLU A 4 30.66 -15.70 27.73
C GLU A 4 29.80 -14.50 27.30
N LYS A 5 30.38 -13.56 26.53
CA LYS A 5 29.63 -12.52 25.84
C LYS A 5 28.83 -13.20 24.73
N LYS A 6 27.53 -13.43 24.97
CA LYS A 6 26.58 -13.74 23.89
C LYS A 6 26.44 -12.49 23.03
N GLU A 7 27.12 -12.46 21.88
CA GLU A 7 26.79 -11.53 20.81
C GLU A 7 25.37 -11.86 20.32
N PRO A 8 24.47 -10.87 20.18
CA PRO A 8 23.16 -11.12 19.58
C PRO A 8 23.35 -11.68 18.17
N PRO A 9 22.47 -12.58 17.69
CA PRO A 9 22.53 -13.05 16.32
C PRO A 9 22.50 -11.83 15.41
N ARG A 10 23.57 -11.63 14.63
CA ARG A 10 23.56 -10.61 13.60
C ARG A 10 22.58 -11.11 12.55
N GLU A 11 21.36 -10.60 12.61
CA GLU A 11 20.44 -10.66 11.49
C GLU A 11 21.03 -9.78 10.39
N ASP A 12 22.07 -10.29 9.73
CA ASP A 12 22.64 -9.71 8.51
C ASP A 12 21.63 -9.95 7.39
N GLY A 13 20.52 -9.22 7.45
CA GLY A 13 19.44 -9.28 6.48
C GLY A 13 19.93 -8.86 5.09
N VAL A 14 19.33 -9.43 4.04
CA VAL A 14 19.65 -9.09 2.66
C VAL A 14 19.37 -7.60 2.41
N VAL A 15 20.42 -6.78 2.33
CA VAL A 15 20.32 -5.37 1.97
C VAL A 15 20.13 -5.27 0.46
N LEU A 16 19.07 -4.59 0.03
CA LEU A 16 18.80 -4.37 -1.39
C LEU A 16 19.86 -3.46 -2.00
N THR A 17 20.32 -3.79 -3.20
CA THR A 17 21.09 -2.84 -4.01
C THR A 17 20.21 -1.64 -4.37
N GLU A 18 20.82 -0.49 -4.65
CA GLU A 18 20.08 0.73 -5.00
C GLU A 18 19.14 0.52 -6.20
N GLU A 19 19.58 -0.28 -7.17
CA GLU A 19 18.78 -0.65 -8.34
C GLU A 19 17.55 -1.48 -7.97
N GLN A 20 17.71 -2.46 -7.07
CA GLN A 20 16.59 -3.29 -6.59
C GLN A 20 15.59 -2.45 -5.79
N ALA A 21 16.08 -1.56 -4.94
CA ALA A 21 15.24 -0.64 -4.17
C ALA A 21 14.46 0.31 -5.09
N LYS A 22 15.08 0.84 -6.15
CA LYS A 22 14.43 1.71 -7.14
C LYS A 22 13.32 0.99 -7.90
N ARG A 23 13.57 -0.25 -8.37
CA ARG A 23 12.56 -1.08 -9.05
C ARG A 23 11.37 -1.39 -8.15
N ARG A 24 11.62 -1.70 -6.87
CA ARG A 24 10.57 -1.92 -5.86
C ARG A 24 9.72 -0.66 -5.64
N ARG A 25 10.34 0.52 -5.52
CA ARG A 25 9.61 1.79 -5.39
C ARG A 25 8.73 2.07 -6.60
N ALA A 26 9.24 1.89 -7.82
CA ALA A 26 8.47 2.08 -9.04
C ALA A 26 7.23 1.17 -9.10
N ARG A 27 7.37 -0.11 -8.74
CA ARG A 27 6.24 -1.04 -8.69
C ARG A 27 5.20 -0.62 -7.64
N ASN A 28 5.64 -0.23 -6.46
CA ASN A 28 4.73 0.22 -5.41
C ASN A 28 3.95 1.48 -5.83
N ILE A 29 4.60 2.41 -6.52
CA ILE A 29 3.95 3.61 -7.07
C ILE A 29 2.92 3.22 -8.12
N ALA A 30 3.23 2.30 -9.04
CA ALA A 30 2.28 1.83 -10.04
C ALA A 30 1.05 1.19 -9.39
N ILE A 31 1.25 0.33 -8.38
CA ILE A 31 0.16 -0.29 -7.63
C ILE A 31 -0.71 0.78 -6.94
N ALA A 32 -0.08 1.75 -6.26
CA ALA A 32 -0.79 2.83 -5.60
C ALA A 32 -1.60 3.68 -6.58
N ALA A 33 -1.04 3.99 -7.75
CA ALA A 33 -1.72 4.75 -8.80
C ALA A 33 -2.96 4.00 -9.33
N VAL A 34 -2.83 2.70 -9.62
CA VAL A 34 -3.94 1.88 -10.11
C VAL A 34 -5.04 1.75 -9.05
N LEU A 35 -4.68 1.45 -7.80
CA LEU A 35 -5.64 1.34 -6.70
C LEU A 35 -6.34 2.67 -6.45
N GLY A 36 -5.60 3.77 -6.42
CA GLY A 36 -6.16 5.12 -6.24
C GLY A 36 -7.14 5.49 -7.35
N PHE A 37 -6.77 5.23 -8.61
CA PHE A 37 -7.65 5.45 -9.76
C PHE A 37 -8.94 4.63 -9.65
N LEU A 38 -8.83 3.35 -9.31
CA LEU A 38 -9.97 2.46 -9.15
C LEU A 38 -10.95 2.99 -8.08
N VAL A 39 -10.42 3.40 -6.92
CA VAL A 39 -11.23 3.97 -5.82
C VAL A 39 -11.95 5.23 -6.26
N VAL A 40 -11.26 6.16 -6.93
CA VAL A 40 -11.86 7.39 -7.44
C VAL A 40 -12.99 7.08 -8.44
N LEU A 41 -12.75 6.13 -9.36
CA LEU A 41 -13.75 5.71 -10.33
C LEU A 41 -15.00 5.16 -9.62
N PHE A 42 -14.84 4.25 -8.66
CA PHE A 42 -15.96 3.72 -7.88
C PHE A 42 -16.69 4.82 -7.11
N TYR A 43 -15.97 5.76 -6.50
CA TYR A 43 -16.59 6.85 -5.76
C TYR A 43 -17.43 7.77 -6.64
N VAL A 44 -16.92 8.12 -7.83
CA VAL A 44 -17.67 8.88 -8.84
C VAL A 44 -18.94 8.12 -9.25
N VAL A 45 -18.81 6.83 -9.56
CA VAL A 45 -19.97 5.99 -9.91
C VAL A 45 -20.97 5.92 -8.76
N THR A 46 -20.52 5.81 -7.52
CA THR A 46 -21.38 5.81 -6.33
C THR A 46 -22.18 7.11 -6.23
N ILE A 47 -21.54 8.26 -6.38
CA ILE A 47 -22.24 9.55 -6.33
C ILE A 47 -23.27 9.65 -7.47
N VAL A 48 -22.86 9.34 -8.70
CA VAL A 48 -23.72 9.49 -9.88
C VAL A 48 -24.91 8.52 -9.86
N LYS A 49 -24.68 7.26 -9.44
CA LYS A 49 -25.72 6.21 -9.51
C LYS A 49 -26.53 6.08 -8.23
N LEU A 50 -25.89 6.13 -7.06
CA LEU A 50 -26.59 5.99 -5.79
C LEU A 50 -27.12 7.33 -5.29
N GLY A 51 -26.42 8.44 -5.52
CA GLY A 51 -26.82 9.78 -5.04
C GLY A 51 -28.28 10.13 -5.31
N PRO A 52 -28.77 10.08 -6.57
CA PRO A 52 -30.17 10.39 -6.88
C PRO A 52 -31.17 9.42 -6.25
N ASN A 53 -30.81 8.14 -6.14
CA ASN A 53 -31.66 7.12 -5.52
C ASN A 53 -31.83 7.33 -4.01
N VAL A 54 -30.85 7.91 -3.31
CA VAL A 54 -30.99 8.22 -1.87
C VAL A 54 -31.92 9.41 -1.63
N LEU A 55 -31.97 10.38 -2.57
CA LEU A 55 -32.89 11.52 -2.47
C LEU A 55 -34.34 11.12 -2.80
N ASN A 56 -34.54 10.13 -3.67
CA ASN A 56 -35.86 9.60 -4.02
C ASN A 56 -36.32 8.49 -3.05
N ARG A 57 -36.35 8.75 -1.74
CA ARG A 57 -37.05 7.84 -0.81
C ARG A 57 -38.46 8.35 -0.52
N PRO A 58 -39.50 7.50 -0.62
CA PRO A 58 -40.80 7.83 -0.04
C PRO A 58 -40.66 7.91 1.50
N LEU A 59 -41.32 8.90 2.10
CA LEU A 59 -41.45 9.06 3.55
C LEU A 59 -42.38 7.99 4.12
#